data_AF-A0A921GR87-F1
#
_entry.id   AF-A0A921GR87-F1
#
_cell.length_a   1.000
_cell.length_b   1.000
_cell.length_c   1.000
_cell.angle_alpha   90.00
_cell.angle_beta   90.00
_cell.angle_gamma   90.00
#
_symmetry.space_group_name_H-M   'P 1'
#
loop_
_entity.id
_entity.type
_entity.pdbx_description
1 polymer ?
#
loop_
_entity_poly.entity_id
_entity_poly.type
_entity_poly.pdbx_seq_one_letter_code
_entity_poly.pdbx_strand_id
1 'polypeptide(L)'
;MPDDDVTAQPARTSPADTSAPTDAAPAPGASDAPGTSLDGDRPLGVLIGYDGSEQAVQALHYAARAALRQDLPLTVVTAYTVPTMAYAEAALTPVVPAEVARLNAARELLDEAREHLRDYSGAVDLRAEWGDAAGVLVKLSAQAAVAVVGARGRGGFLGRLLGSVSAALPAHAHCPTVVVHRGYELGEGAHRFEPVEEDAPVTVGTDGSARAEAALDVAAQAALSRGTSLRVLMVIPSLEDWGGSYAAWRPDPDVVETHRSRAATGLERGLAQRRTEHPELTITSEVLVGDPVRLLIAESTDAQLTVVGTRGHGRVTSTLLGSVSRGLLQHAEGPVMVVPSHAT
;
A
#
# COMPACT_ATOMS: atom_id res chain seq x y z
N MET A 1 -74.51 4.41 -57.11
CA MET A 1 -74.49 3.82 -58.47
C MET A 1 -74.53 4.96 -59.47
N PRO A 2 -73.80 4.90 -60.60
CA PRO A 2 -72.80 3.90 -61.06
C PRO A 2 -71.37 4.54 -61.16
N ASP A 3 -70.28 3.79 -60.96
CA ASP A 3 -69.51 2.93 -61.91
C ASP A 3 -68.71 3.73 -62.96
N ASP A 4 -67.59 3.29 -63.52
CA ASP A 4 -66.40 2.53 -63.10
C ASP A 4 -65.46 2.62 -64.33
N ASP A 5 -64.15 2.53 -64.09
CA ASP A 5 -63.12 1.97 -64.98
C ASP A 5 -62.78 2.60 -66.37
N VAL A 6 -61.47 2.87 -66.58
CA VAL A 6 -60.68 2.46 -67.76
C VAL A 6 -59.19 2.78 -67.52
N THR A 7 -58.39 1.78 -67.86
CA THR A 7 -56.97 1.56 -67.59
C THR A 7 -56.03 2.12 -68.68
N ALA A 8 -54.74 2.23 -68.33
CA ALA A 8 -53.53 1.94 -69.15
C ALA A 8 -52.53 3.07 -69.54
N GLN A 9 -51.26 2.71 -69.30
CA GLN A 9 -49.92 3.34 -69.36
C GLN A 9 -49.42 3.67 -70.80
N PRO A 10 -48.24 4.33 -71.06
CA PRO A 10 -46.90 3.83 -70.67
C PRO A 10 -45.75 4.85 -70.44
N ALA A 11 -44.59 4.27 -70.07
CA ALA A 11 -43.31 4.85 -69.66
C ALA A 11 -42.45 5.54 -70.74
N ARG A 12 -41.48 6.37 -70.30
CA ARG A 12 -40.12 6.61 -70.84
C ARG A 12 -39.39 7.67 -69.96
N THR A 13 -38.43 7.27 -69.14
CA THR A 13 -36.94 7.35 -69.33
C THR A 13 -36.36 8.76 -69.39
N SER A 14 -35.52 9.09 -68.41
CA SER A 14 -34.64 10.26 -68.36
C SER A 14 -33.20 9.79 -68.12
N PRO A 15 -32.21 10.22 -68.93
CA PRO A 15 -30.80 10.05 -68.59
C PRO A 15 -30.03 11.40 -68.45
N ALA A 16 -29.08 11.40 -67.49
CA ALA A 16 -27.72 11.99 -67.39
C ALA A 16 -27.41 13.36 -68.08
N ASP A 17 -26.54 14.23 -67.55
CA ASP A 17 -25.14 13.92 -67.17
C ASP A 17 -24.37 15.13 -66.54
N THR A 18 -23.31 14.78 -65.79
CA THR A 18 -21.99 15.46 -65.51
C THR A 18 -21.91 16.96 -65.12
N SER A 19 -21.02 17.47 -64.25
CA SER A 19 -19.70 17.05 -63.74
C SER A 19 -19.31 17.91 -62.52
N ALA A 20 -18.68 17.31 -61.50
CA ALA A 20 -18.01 18.00 -60.39
C ALA A 20 -16.49 17.74 -60.46
N PRO A 21 -15.61 18.70 -60.13
CA PRO A 21 -14.18 18.45 -60.03
C PRO A 21 -13.77 18.07 -58.60
N THR A 22 -12.96 17.01 -58.53
CA THR A 22 -12.14 16.59 -57.38
C THR A 22 -10.78 17.29 -57.43
N ASP A 23 -10.25 17.71 -56.27
CA ASP A 23 -8.92 17.32 -55.75
C ASP A 23 -8.18 18.47 -55.03
N ALA A 24 -7.92 18.28 -53.73
CA ALA A 24 -6.81 18.86 -52.97
C ALA A 24 -6.81 18.26 -51.54
N ALA A 25 -6.03 17.21 -51.33
CA ALA A 25 -5.72 16.68 -50.01
C ALA A 25 -4.83 17.65 -49.19
N PRO A 26 -4.99 17.74 -47.85
CA PRO A 26 -3.95 18.28 -46.99
C PRO A 26 -3.01 17.16 -46.49
N ALA A 27 -1.72 17.47 -46.51
CA ALA A 27 -0.61 16.61 -46.09
C ALA A 27 -0.59 16.30 -44.58
N PRO A 28 0.09 15.22 -44.13
CA PRO A 28 0.26 14.90 -42.72
C PRO A 28 1.42 15.73 -42.14
N GLY A 29 1.16 16.42 -41.02
CA GLY A 29 2.16 17.21 -40.32
C GLY A 29 1.86 17.27 -38.83
N ALA A 30 2.77 16.70 -38.04
CA ALA A 30 2.70 16.59 -36.59
C ALA A 30 2.76 17.94 -35.87
N SER A 31 2.10 18.01 -34.72
CA SER A 31 2.54 18.84 -33.59
C SER A 31 1.91 18.30 -32.31
N ASP A 32 2.68 17.45 -31.62
CA ASP A 32 2.52 17.14 -30.21
C ASP A 32 2.47 18.44 -29.38
N ALA A 33 1.38 18.59 -28.62
CA ALA A 33 1.35 19.45 -27.45
C ALA A 33 1.04 18.53 -26.25
N PRO A 34 1.81 18.61 -25.14
CA PRO A 34 1.66 17.68 -24.02
C PRO A 34 0.28 17.79 -23.41
N GLY A 35 -0.41 16.66 -23.37
CA GLY A 35 -1.79 16.52 -22.96
C GLY A 35 -2.07 17.11 -21.58
N THR A 36 -2.96 18.09 -21.57
CA THR A 36 -3.77 18.43 -20.41
C THR A 36 -4.77 17.30 -20.12
N SER A 37 -4.50 16.57 -19.04
CA SER A 37 -5.44 15.93 -18.09
C SER A 37 -6.52 14.95 -18.60
N LEU A 38 -6.32 13.65 -18.32
CA LEU A 38 -7.38 12.66 -18.07
C LEU A 38 -7.04 11.60 -16.98
N ASP A 39 -6.11 11.86 -16.04
CA ASP A 39 -5.73 10.89 -14.98
C ASP A 39 -6.05 11.33 -13.54
N GLY A 40 -6.92 12.32 -13.38
CA GLY A 40 -7.16 12.99 -12.09
C GLY A 40 -8.21 12.37 -11.16
N ASP A 41 -8.81 11.22 -11.47
CA ASP A 41 -10.01 10.75 -10.73
C ASP A 41 -10.16 9.23 -10.59
N ARG A 42 -9.11 8.44 -10.85
CA ARG A 42 -9.13 7.01 -10.49
C ARG A 42 -8.33 6.80 -9.20
N PRO A 43 -8.91 6.12 -8.19
CA PRO A 43 -8.16 5.75 -7.01
C PRO A 43 -6.95 4.91 -7.41
N LEU A 44 -5.79 5.21 -6.83
CA LEU A 44 -4.51 4.54 -7.16
C LEU A 44 -4.48 3.07 -6.68
N GLY A 45 -5.52 2.62 -5.99
CA GLY A 45 -5.65 1.27 -5.46
C GLY A 45 -4.50 0.95 -4.50
N VAL A 46 -3.73 -0.09 -4.84
CA VAL A 46 -2.51 -0.45 -4.11
C VAL A 46 -1.32 0.26 -4.72
N LEU A 47 -0.71 1.18 -3.98
CA LEU A 47 0.47 1.93 -4.38
C LEU A 47 1.75 1.21 -3.93
N ILE A 48 2.73 1.02 -4.80
CA ILE A 48 4.04 0.45 -4.45
C ILE A 48 5.18 1.33 -4.95
N GLY A 49 6.09 1.67 -4.04
CA GLY A 49 7.38 2.27 -4.41
C GLY A 49 8.36 1.19 -4.89
N TYR A 50 8.83 1.31 -6.13
CA TYR A 50 9.76 0.36 -6.73
C TYR A 50 11.08 1.03 -7.12
N ASP A 51 12.17 0.52 -6.56
CA ASP A 51 13.52 0.97 -6.87
C ASP A 51 14.38 -0.09 -7.56
N GLY A 52 13.88 -1.32 -7.76
CA GLY A 52 14.60 -2.46 -8.33
C GLY A 52 15.55 -3.19 -7.36
N SER A 53 15.42 -2.98 -6.04
CA SER A 53 16.11 -3.84 -5.07
C SER A 53 15.39 -5.18 -4.91
N GLU A 54 16.09 -6.21 -4.39
CA GLU A 54 15.46 -7.50 -4.05
C GLU A 54 14.26 -7.34 -3.11
N GLN A 55 14.35 -6.42 -2.13
CA GLN A 55 13.22 -6.14 -1.24
C GLN A 55 12.08 -5.40 -1.94
N ALA A 56 12.36 -4.58 -2.96
CA ALA A 56 11.32 -3.98 -3.78
C ALA A 56 10.59 -5.02 -4.65
N VAL A 57 11.27 -6.09 -5.09
CA VAL A 57 10.62 -7.23 -5.78
C VAL A 57 9.69 -7.99 -4.83
N GLN A 58 10.14 -8.28 -3.60
CA GLN A 58 9.29 -8.85 -2.55
C GLN A 58 8.06 -7.97 -2.27
N ALA A 59 8.28 -6.66 -2.15
CA ALA A 59 7.20 -5.71 -1.91
C ALA A 59 6.24 -5.58 -3.11
N LEU A 60 6.75 -5.62 -4.35
CA LEU A 60 5.96 -5.66 -5.58
C LEU A 60 5.05 -6.88 -5.62
N HIS A 61 5.58 -8.05 -5.26
CA HIS A 61 4.82 -9.29 -5.18
C HIS A 61 3.72 -9.22 -4.11
N TYR A 62 4.06 -8.74 -2.91
CA TYR A 62 3.08 -8.53 -1.84
C TYR A 62 1.96 -7.57 -2.29
N ALA A 63 2.33 -6.45 -2.92
CA ALA A 63 1.41 -5.43 -3.41
C ALA A 63 0.47 -6.00 -4.49
N ALA A 64 0.99 -6.78 -5.42
CA ALA A 64 0.20 -7.48 -6.43
C ALA A 64 -0.83 -8.43 -5.79
N ARG A 65 -0.42 -9.26 -4.82
CA ARG A 65 -1.36 -10.12 -4.07
C ARG A 65 -2.41 -9.29 -3.32
N ALA A 66 -2.02 -8.15 -2.75
CA ALA A 66 -2.94 -7.25 -2.05
C ALA A 66 -3.96 -6.61 -2.99
N ALA A 67 -3.54 -6.23 -4.20
CA ALA A 67 -4.39 -5.65 -5.23
C ALA A 67 -5.44 -6.67 -5.71
N LEU A 68 -5.04 -7.92 -5.98
CA LEU A 68 -5.98 -8.99 -6.36
C LEU A 68 -6.98 -9.32 -5.25
N ARG A 69 -6.54 -9.42 -3.99
CA ARG A 69 -7.45 -9.70 -2.86
C ARG A 69 -8.52 -8.62 -2.65
N GLN A 70 -8.23 -7.37 -3.02
CA GLN A 70 -9.11 -6.24 -2.81
C GLN A 70 -9.84 -5.81 -4.09
N ASP A 71 -9.60 -6.48 -5.22
CA ASP A 71 -10.08 -6.08 -6.55
C ASP A 71 -9.74 -4.61 -6.87
N LEU A 72 -8.50 -4.21 -6.58
CA LEU A 72 -7.99 -2.86 -6.79
C LEU A 72 -6.89 -2.83 -7.86
N PRO A 73 -6.71 -1.71 -8.58
CA PRO A 73 -5.56 -1.55 -9.47
C PRO A 73 -4.25 -1.52 -8.67
N LEU A 74 -3.18 -2.04 -9.27
CA LEU A 74 -1.81 -1.91 -8.74
C LEU A 74 -1.12 -0.72 -9.42
N THR A 75 -0.70 0.27 -8.63
CA THR A 75 0.08 1.42 -9.13
C THR A 75 1.54 1.29 -8.68
N VAL A 76 2.45 1.07 -9.63
CA VAL A 76 3.89 0.98 -9.39
C VAL A 76 4.56 2.32 -9.69
N VAL A 77 5.29 2.85 -8.72
CA VAL A 77 5.92 4.17 -8.81
C VAL A 77 7.42 4.07 -8.62
N THR A 78 8.15 4.61 -9.59
CA THR A 78 9.60 4.84 -9.47
C THR A 78 9.84 6.36 -9.48
N ALA A 79 10.43 6.86 -8.39
CA ALA A 79 10.73 8.28 -8.26
C ALA A 79 12.16 8.59 -8.75
N TYR A 80 12.33 9.72 -9.43
CA TYR A 80 13.63 10.20 -9.90
C TYR A 80 13.84 11.68 -9.54
N THR A 81 15.08 12.04 -9.19
CA THR A 81 15.47 13.43 -8.88
C THR A 81 16.55 13.92 -9.84
N VAL A 82 16.54 15.21 -10.17
CA VAL A 82 17.66 15.87 -10.84
C VAL A 82 18.34 16.81 -9.83
N PRO A 83 19.56 16.53 -9.35
CA PRO A 83 20.30 17.43 -8.48
C PRO A 83 20.52 18.77 -9.20
N THR A 84 20.30 19.86 -8.47
CA THR A 84 20.39 21.25 -8.97
C THR A 84 21.74 21.57 -9.62
N MET A 85 22.83 20.93 -9.19
CA MET A 85 24.17 21.12 -9.75
C MET A 85 24.30 20.66 -11.21
N ALA A 86 23.52 19.66 -11.64
CA ALA A 86 23.59 19.15 -13.02
C ALA A 86 23.04 20.16 -14.05
N TYR A 87 22.15 21.08 -13.64
CA TYR A 87 21.69 22.17 -14.50
C TYR A 87 22.77 23.23 -14.77
N ALA A 88 23.71 23.42 -13.84
CA ALA A 88 24.79 24.39 -14.00
C ALA A 88 25.91 23.89 -14.95
N GLU A 89 26.20 22.58 -14.95
CA GLU A 89 27.26 21.98 -15.77
C GLU A 89 26.82 21.62 -17.21
N ALA A 90 25.52 21.35 -17.44
CA ALA A 90 24.98 20.99 -18.75
C ALA A 90 25.07 22.11 -19.82
N ALA A 91 25.49 23.33 -19.44
CA ALA A 91 25.71 24.44 -20.35
C ALA A 91 26.98 24.30 -21.24
N LEU A 92 27.79 23.26 -21.08
CA LEU A 92 29.15 23.20 -21.65
C LEU A 92 29.47 22.02 -22.60
N THR A 93 28.58 21.02 -22.81
CA THR A 93 28.82 19.89 -23.77
C THR A 93 27.52 19.24 -24.27
N PRO A 94 27.49 18.58 -25.46
CA PRO A 94 26.33 17.81 -25.93
C PRO A 94 26.29 16.45 -25.24
N VAL A 95 25.95 16.45 -23.96
CA VAL A 95 25.68 15.26 -23.15
C VAL A 95 24.17 15.07 -23.14
N VAL A 96 23.68 13.83 -23.25
CA VAL A 96 22.26 13.52 -23.00
C VAL A 96 21.88 14.25 -21.69
N PRO A 97 20.89 15.17 -21.71
CA PRO A 97 20.59 15.95 -20.52
C PRO A 97 20.39 15.00 -19.34
N ALA A 98 21.02 15.28 -18.19
CA ALA A 98 21.00 14.38 -17.03
C ALA A 98 19.56 14.00 -16.61
N GLU A 99 18.59 14.85 -16.94
CA GLU A 99 17.16 14.61 -16.83
C GLU A 99 16.67 13.44 -17.70
N VAL A 100 17.02 13.43 -18.99
CA VAL A 100 16.65 12.35 -19.93
C VAL A 100 17.28 11.03 -19.51
N ALA A 101 18.55 11.04 -19.08
CA ALA A 101 19.22 9.82 -18.60
C ALA A 101 18.52 9.22 -17.36
N ARG A 102 18.08 10.06 -16.42
CA ARG A 102 17.38 9.58 -15.21
C ARG A 102 15.96 9.13 -15.47
N LEU A 103 15.25 9.81 -16.36
CA LEU A 103 13.93 9.34 -16.80
C LEU A 103 14.04 7.98 -17.51
N ASN A 104 15.08 7.78 -18.32
CA ASN A 104 15.34 6.48 -18.94
C ASN A 104 15.66 5.41 -17.89
N ALA A 105 16.50 5.71 -16.89
CA ALA A 105 16.77 4.78 -15.79
C ALA A 105 15.49 4.43 -14.98
N ALA A 106 14.61 5.41 -14.74
CA ALA A 106 13.32 5.16 -14.11
C ALA A 106 12.42 4.26 -14.96
N ARG A 107 12.42 4.45 -16.29
CA ARG A 107 11.69 3.58 -17.23
C ARG A 107 12.25 2.16 -17.26
N GLU A 108 13.57 2.00 -17.23
CA GLU A 108 14.22 0.68 -17.15
C GLU A 108 13.78 -0.08 -15.88
N LEU A 109 13.68 0.61 -14.74
CA LEU A 109 13.15 0.01 -13.51
C LEU A 109 11.66 -0.37 -13.63
N LEU A 110 10.85 0.44 -14.31
CA LEU A 110 9.44 0.10 -14.54
C LEU A 110 9.29 -1.07 -15.52
N ASP A 111 10.17 -1.21 -16.50
CA ASP A 111 10.21 -2.36 -17.39
C ASP A 111 10.66 -3.63 -16.64
N GLU A 112 11.62 -3.52 -15.71
CA GLU A 112 11.98 -4.60 -14.77
C GLU A 112 10.78 -5.02 -13.90
N ALA A 113 10.05 -4.05 -13.33
CA ALA A 113 8.82 -4.32 -12.57
C ALA A 113 7.75 -5.02 -13.43
N ARG A 114 7.59 -4.60 -14.69
CA ARG A 114 6.66 -5.24 -15.63
C ARG A 114 7.02 -6.71 -15.89
N GLU A 115 8.31 -7.01 -16.03
CA GLU A 115 8.78 -8.39 -16.21
C GLU A 115 8.46 -9.26 -14.98
N HIS A 116 8.66 -8.74 -13.77
CA HIS A 116 8.25 -9.44 -12.55
C HIS A 116 6.73 -9.71 -12.49
N LEU A 117 5.93 -8.81 -13.08
CA LEU A 117 4.47 -8.89 -13.16
C LEU A 117 3.94 -9.62 -14.41
N ARG A 118 4.77 -10.28 -15.23
CA ARG A 118 4.30 -10.92 -16.49
C ARG A 118 3.13 -11.91 -16.33
N ASP A 119 3.04 -12.57 -15.16
CA ASP A 119 2.01 -13.57 -14.83
C ASP A 119 0.90 -12.98 -13.94
N TYR A 120 0.88 -11.66 -13.74
CA TYR A 120 -0.12 -10.95 -12.96
C TYR A 120 -1.35 -10.63 -13.82
N SER A 121 -2.54 -11.03 -13.35
CA SER A 121 -3.80 -10.87 -14.10
C SER A 121 -4.52 -9.54 -13.84
N GLY A 122 -4.15 -8.81 -12.79
CA GLY A 122 -4.82 -7.56 -12.41
C GLY A 122 -4.37 -6.35 -13.23
N ALA A 123 -5.09 -5.24 -13.07
CA ALA A 123 -4.71 -3.97 -13.71
C ALA A 123 -3.43 -3.39 -13.08
N VAL A 124 -2.50 -2.95 -13.93
CA VAL A 124 -1.23 -2.32 -13.52
C VAL A 124 -1.10 -0.95 -14.17
N ASP A 125 -0.81 0.06 -13.34
CA ASP A 125 -0.38 1.38 -13.77
C ASP A 125 1.09 1.59 -13.37
N LEU A 126 1.93 2.06 -14.30
CA LEU A 126 3.37 2.24 -14.09
C LEU A 126 3.71 3.72 -14.24
N ARG A 127 4.22 4.34 -13.18
CA ARG A 127 4.48 5.79 -13.16
C ARG A 127 5.93 6.12 -12.80
N ALA A 128 6.56 6.92 -13.64
CA ALA A 128 7.82 7.58 -13.33
C ALA A 128 7.50 8.98 -12.79
N GLU A 129 7.82 9.23 -11.52
CA GLU A 129 7.46 10.46 -10.83
C GLU A 129 8.69 11.30 -10.49
N TRP A 130 8.63 12.60 -10.73
CA TRP A 130 9.72 13.50 -10.38
C TRP A 130 9.62 13.90 -8.91
N GLY A 131 10.73 13.73 -8.18
CA GLY A 131 10.84 14.10 -6.76
C GLY A 131 11.59 13.06 -5.93
N ASP A 132 11.77 13.36 -4.64
CA ASP A 132 12.30 12.35 -3.73
C ASP A 132 11.25 11.27 -3.47
N ALA A 133 11.69 10.01 -3.39
CA ALA A 133 10.78 8.87 -3.33
C ALA A 133 9.83 8.91 -2.13
N ALA A 134 10.28 9.41 -0.97
CA ALA A 134 9.42 9.49 0.21
C ALA A 134 8.32 10.54 0.03
N GLY A 135 8.68 11.75 -0.41
CA GLY A 135 7.72 12.83 -0.66
C GLY A 135 6.70 12.48 -1.74
N VAL A 136 7.15 11.87 -2.84
CA VAL A 136 6.28 11.38 -3.92
C VAL A 136 5.26 10.37 -3.40
N LEU A 137 5.71 9.33 -2.69
CA LEU A 137 4.81 8.29 -2.17
C LEU A 137 3.87 8.82 -1.09
N VAL A 138 4.33 9.72 -0.22
CA VAL A 138 3.47 10.39 0.78
C VAL A 138 2.36 11.16 0.06
N LYS A 139 2.68 11.94 -0.97
CA LYS A 139 1.67 12.69 -1.73
C LYS A 139 0.65 11.75 -2.39
N LEU A 140 1.12 10.70 -3.06
CA LEU A 140 0.25 9.75 -3.75
C LEU A 140 -0.59 8.90 -2.79
N SER A 141 -0.11 8.67 -1.56
CA SER A 141 -0.85 7.91 -0.55
C SER A 141 -2.22 8.51 -0.19
N ALA A 142 -2.46 9.80 -0.47
CA ALA A 142 -3.76 10.43 -0.28
C ALA A 142 -4.87 9.89 -1.21
N GLN A 143 -4.48 9.19 -2.28
CA GLN A 143 -5.40 8.62 -3.29
C GLN A 143 -5.28 7.09 -3.39
N ALA A 144 -4.49 6.48 -2.50
CA ALA A 144 -4.28 5.03 -2.45
C ALA A 144 -5.07 4.42 -1.29
N ALA A 145 -5.54 3.18 -1.46
CA ALA A 145 -6.14 2.41 -0.39
C ALA A 145 -5.06 1.89 0.59
N VAL A 146 -3.89 1.53 0.06
CA VAL A 146 -2.73 1.10 0.83
C VAL A 146 -1.45 1.42 0.05
N ALA A 147 -0.40 1.83 0.77
CA ALA A 147 0.94 2.01 0.21
C ALA A 147 1.87 0.89 0.67
N VAL A 148 2.72 0.39 -0.21
CA VAL A 148 3.62 -0.74 0.06
C VAL A 148 5.04 -0.32 -0.30
N VAL A 149 6.02 -0.71 0.52
CA VAL A 149 7.45 -0.54 0.25
C VAL A 149 8.26 -1.69 0.86
N GLY A 150 9.40 -2.00 0.27
CA GLY A 150 10.37 -2.91 0.91
C GLY A 150 11.01 -2.26 2.13
N ALA A 151 11.47 -3.04 3.11
CA ALA A 151 12.16 -2.54 4.31
C ALA A 151 13.51 -1.86 3.97
N ARG A 152 14.12 -2.20 2.84
CA ARG A 152 15.35 -1.58 2.30
C ARG A 152 15.25 -1.38 0.79
N GLY A 153 16.15 -0.55 0.27
CA GLY A 153 16.29 -0.24 -1.15
C GLY A 153 17.74 -0.36 -1.64
N ARG A 154 18.02 0.06 -2.88
CA ARG A 154 19.32 -0.09 -3.57
C ARG A 154 20.48 0.68 -2.94
N GLY A 155 20.19 1.75 -2.19
CA GLY A 155 21.19 2.61 -1.55
C GLY A 155 21.45 2.33 -0.08
N GLY A 156 21.08 1.15 0.43
CA GLY A 156 21.14 0.83 1.86
C GLY A 156 22.53 1.08 2.47
N PHE A 157 22.66 2.14 3.27
CA PHE A 157 23.84 2.39 4.08
C PHE A 157 24.12 1.19 4.98
N LEU A 158 25.32 0.62 4.88
CA LEU A 158 25.79 -0.48 5.72
C LEU A 158 25.53 -0.14 7.20
N GLY A 159 24.71 -0.97 7.87
CA GLY A 159 24.38 -0.83 9.30
C GLY A 159 23.01 -0.21 9.62
N ARG A 160 22.23 0.26 8.64
CA ARG A 160 20.86 0.76 8.90
C ARG A 160 19.83 -0.36 8.70
N LEU A 161 18.94 -0.53 9.69
CA LEU A 161 17.90 -1.55 9.65
C LEU A 161 16.82 -1.26 8.60
N LEU A 162 16.44 0.01 8.44
CA LEU A 162 15.41 0.51 7.51
C LEU A 162 15.95 1.49 6.46
N GLY A 163 15.40 1.42 5.25
CA GLY A 163 15.58 2.45 4.22
C GLY A 163 14.99 3.82 4.61
N SER A 164 15.38 4.88 3.90
CA SER A 164 14.83 6.23 4.11
C SER A 164 13.33 6.28 3.83
N VAL A 165 12.89 5.70 2.72
CA VAL A 165 11.47 5.63 2.33
C VAL A 165 10.66 4.81 3.33
N SER A 166 11.13 3.62 3.68
CA SER A 166 10.47 2.70 4.62
C SER A 166 10.36 3.25 6.04
N ALA A 167 11.21 4.22 6.42
CA ALA A 167 11.11 4.94 7.68
C ALA A 167 10.18 6.17 7.60
N ALA A 168 10.18 6.89 6.48
CA ALA A 168 9.43 8.13 6.32
C ALA A 168 7.95 7.89 5.96
N LEU A 169 7.67 6.95 5.05
CA LEU A 169 6.33 6.73 4.52
C LEU A 169 5.32 6.33 5.61
N PRO A 170 5.57 5.32 6.49
CA PRO A 170 4.63 4.98 7.56
C PRO A 170 4.36 6.11 8.56
N ALA A 171 5.27 7.08 8.66
CA ALA A 171 5.17 8.22 9.56
C ALA A 171 4.32 9.38 9.00
N HIS A 172 4.12 9.42 7.68
CA HIS A 172 3.58 10.57 6.95
C HIS A 172 2.47 10.24 5.96
N ALA A 173 2.26 8.97 5.62
CA ALA A 173 1.25 8.55 4.67
C ALA A 173 -0.18 8.87 5.14
N HIS A 174 -1.06 9.09 4.16
CA HIS A 174 -2.48 9.34 4.35
C HIS A 174 -3.33 8.06 4.32
N CYS A 175 -2.75 6.95 3.88
CA CYS A 175 -3.36 5.62 3.89
C CYS A 175 -2.52 4.64 4.75
N PRO A 176 -3.05 3.45 5.11
CA PRO A 176 -2.24 2.37 5.68
C PRO A 176 -0.99 2.11 4.84
N THR A 177 0.15 1.92 5.52
CA THR A 177 1.43 1.62 4.86
C THR A 177 1.92 0.25 5.28
N VAL A 178 2.22 -0.63 4.32
CA VAL A 178 2.88 -1.92 4.55
C VAL A 178 4.36 -1.81 4.24
N VAL A 179 5.18 -2.21 5.21
CA VAL A 179 6.60 -2.45 5.00
C VAL A 179 6.83 -3.95 4.92
N VAL A 180 7.44 -4.39 3.81
CA VAL A 180 7.73 -5.80 3.55
C VAL A 180 9.18 -6.10 3.90
N HIS A 181 9.36 -7.01 4.86
CA HIS A 181 10.65 -7.44 5.39
C HIS A 181 11.22 -8.61 4.60
N ARG A 182 12.51 -8.90 4.83
CA ARG A 182 13.24 -9.93 4.06
C ARG A 182 12.71 -11.34 4.25
N GLY A 183 12.08 -11.63 5.40
CA GLY A 183 11.47 -12.93 5.68
C GLY A 183 10.21 -13.21 4.84
N TYR A 184 9.71 -12.24 4.07
CA TYR A 184 8.60 -12.47 3.14
C TYR A 184 9.05 -13.31 1.94
N GLU A 185 8.50 -14.52 1.83
CA GLU A 185 8.77 -15.44 0.74
C GLU A 185 7.89 -15.15 -0.48
N LEU A 186 8.49 -15.23 -1.67
CA LEU A 186 7.79 -15.12 -2.94
C LEU A 186 7.10 -16.45 -3.23
N GLY A 187 5.87 -16.39 -3.76
CA GLY A 187 5.25 -17.58 -4.34
C GLY A 187 6.01 -18.03 -5.59
N GLU A 188 6.01 -19.33 -5.86
CA GLU A 188 6.63 -19.89 -7.08
C GLU A 188 5.60 -20.15 -8.19
N GLY A 189 6.07 -20.14 -9.44
CA GLY A 189 5.27 -20.52 -10.60
C GLY A 189 4.29 -19.46 -11.11
N ALA A 190 3.33 -19.90 -11.93
CA ALA A 190 2.33 -19.05 -12.58
C ALA A 190 1.26 -18.54 -11.60
N HIS A 191 1.00 -19.28 -10.53
CA HIS A 191 0.01 -18.96 -9.50
C HIS A 191 0.58 -18.13 -8.34
N ARG A 192 1.81 -17.60 -8.47
CA ARG A 192 2.51 -16.89 -7.37
C ARG A 192 1.75 -15.69 -6.80
N PHE A 193 0.92 -15.05 -7.62
CA PHE A 193 0.10 -13.92 -7.23
C PHE A 193 -1.30 -14.30 -6.74
N GLU A 194 -1.72 -15.56 -6.89
CA GLU A 194 -3.03 -15.98 -6.45
C GLU A 194 -3.13 -15.89 -4.92
N PRO A 195 -4.34 -15.62 -4.39
CA PRO A 195 -4.57 -15.74 -2.96
C PRO A 195 -4.32 -17.17 -2.50
N VAL A 196 -3.16 -17.43 -1.92
CA VAL A 196 -2.91 -18.65 -1.15
C VAL A 196 -3.71 -18.57 0.15
N GLU A 197 -4.47 -19.61 0.47
CA GLU A 197 -5.03 -19.77 1.82
C GLU A 197 -3.88 -19.99 2.79
N GLU A 198 -3.52 -18.93 3.52
CA GLU A 198 -2.54 -18.96 4.60
C GLU A 198 -3.31 -19.09 5.92
N ASP A 199 -3.12 -20.21 6.62
CA ASP A 199 -3.74 -20.48 7.93
C ASP A 199 -3.29 -19.49 9.02
N ALA A 200 -2.13 -18.85 8.81
CA ALA A 200 -1.56 -17.86 9.72
C ALA A 200 -2.50 -16.65 9.89
N PRO A 201 -2.73 -16.14 11.11
CA PRO A 201 -3.65 -15.02 11.33
C PRO A 201 -3.09 -13.69 10.83
N VAL A 202 -3.99 -12.72 10.66
CA VAL A 202 -3.61 -11.30 10.76
C VAL A 202 -3.54 -10.96 12.25
N THR A 203 -2.41 -10.43 12.70
CA THR A 203 -2.22 -10.02 14.10
C THR A 203 -2.30 -8.51 14.21
N VAL A 204 -3.04 -7.98 15.17
CA VAL A 204 -3.10 -6.55 15.48
C VAL A 204 -2.67 -6.26 16.92
N GLY A 205 -1.71 -5.36 17.07
CA GLY A 205 -1.30 -4.83 18.36
C GLY A 205 -2.16 -3.63 18.75
N THR A 206 -2.86 -3.73 19.89
CA THR A 206 -3.71 -2.65 20.42
C THR A 206 -3.34 -2.32 21.86
N ASP A 207 -3.51 -1.06 22.22
CA ASP A 207 -3.39 -0.57 23.59
C ASP A 207 -4.77 -0.22 24.19
N GLY A 208 -5.85 -0.49 23.47
CA GLY A 208 -7.23 -0.18 23.87
C GLY A 208 -7.59 1.31 23.76
N SER A 209 -6.72 2.14 23.19
CA SER A 209 -7.01 3.55 22.97
C SER A 209 -7.98 3.75 21.80
N ALA A 210 -8.74 4.84 21.83
CA ALA A 210 -9.59 5.24 20.70
C ALA A 210 -8.82 5.42 19.38
N ARG A 211 -7.50 5.67 19.45
CA ARG A 211 -6.64 5.78 18.25
C ARG A 211 -6.27 4.41 17.67
N ALA A 212 -6.30 3.35 18.49
CA ALA A 212 -6.03 1.99 18.04
C ALA A 212 -7.24 1.36 17.33
N GLU A 213 -8.43 1.94 17.46
CA GLU A 213 -9.66 1.46 16.79
C GLU A 213 -9.50 1.40 15.27
N ALA A 214 -8.96 2.45 14.64
CA ALA A 214 -8.71 2.44 13.20
C ALA A 214 -7.76 1.30 12.77
N ALA A 215 -6.77 0.96 13.60
CA ALA A 215 -5.88 -0.17 13.32
C ALA A 215 -6.60 -1.51 13.47
N LEU A 216 -7.52 -1.64 14.43
CA LEU A 216 -8.37 -2.83 14.58
C LEU A 216 -9.32 -3.01 13.39
N ASP A 217 -9.95 -1.94 12.91
CA ASP A 217 -10.85 -1.98 11.75
C ASP A 217 -10.11 -2.40 10.48
N VAL A 218 -8.97 -1.75 10.21
CA VAL A 218 -8.12 -2.10 9.06
C VAL A 218 -7.59 -3.53 9.18
N ALA A 219 -7.24 -4.00 10.38
CA ALA A 219 -6.80 -5.38 10.58
C ALA A 219 -7.93 -6.40 10.36
N ALA A 220 -9.15 -6.10 10.80
CA ALA A 220 -10.32 -6.94 10.55
C ALA A 220 -10.62 -7.03 9.04
N GLN A 221 -10.61 -5.89 8.34
CA GLN A 221 -10.78 -5.87 6.88
C GLN A 221 -9.65 -6.63 6.16
N ALA A 222 -8.42 -6.51 6.64
CA ALA A 222 -7.29 -7.26 6.11
C ALA A 222 -7.52 -8.77 6.29
N ALA A 223 -7.92 -9.22 7.48
CA ALA A 223 -8.21 -10.63 7.76
C ALA A 223 -9.34 -11.18 6.87
N LEU A 224 -10.43 -10.43 6.72
CA LEU A 224 -11.55 -10.77 5.83
C LEU A 224 -11.11 -10.92 4.37
N SER A 225 -10.35 -9.95 3.85
CA SER A 225 -9.84 -10.00 2.47
C SER A 225 -8.91 -11.19 2.20
N ARG A 226 -8.34 -11.77 3.26
CA ARG A 226 -7.43 -12.92 3.23
C ARG A 226 -8.12 -14.24 3.55
N GLY A 227 -9.39 -14.22 3.95
CA GLY A 227 -10.09 -15.42 4.39
C GLY A 227 -9.49 -16.06 5.65
N THR A 228 -8.84 -15.28 6.52
CA THR A 228 -8.15 -15.79 7.72
C THR A 228 -8.76 -15.27 9.03
N SER A 229 -8.22 -15.73 10.16
CA SER A 229 -8.56 -15.24 11.49
C SER A 229 -7.84 -13.94 11.86
N LEU A 230 -8.43 -13.18 12.78
CA LEU A 230 -7.83 -12.00 13.40
C LEU A 230 -7.37 -12.35 14.82
N ARG A 231 -6.10 -12.09 15.13
CA ARG A 231 -5.52 -12.21 16.47
C ARG A 231 -5.22 -10.83 17.04
N VAL A 232 -5.90 -10.49 18.13
CA VAL A 232 -5.79 -9.17 18.79
C VAL A 232 -4.93 -9.29 20.03
N LEU A 233 -3.78 -8.63 20.03
CA LEU A 233 -2.84 -8.64 21.15
C LEU A 233 -2.82 -7.29 21.86
N MET A 234 -3.04 -7.33 23.17
CA MET A 234 -2.77 -6.22 24.06
C MET A 234 -1.61 -6.60 24.98
N VAL A 235 -0.59 -5.75 25.03
CA VAL A 235 0.54 -5.96 25.93
C VAL A 235 0.49 -4.92 27.04
N ILE A 236 0.42 -5.38 28.29
CA ILE A 236 0.54 -4.53 29.47
C ILE A 236 1.96 -4.63 30.04
N PRO A 237 2.52 -3.51 30.55
CA PRO A 237 3.86 -3.48 31.10
C PRO A 237 4.01 -4.43 32.29
N SER A 238 5.21 -5.00 32.45
CA SER A 238 5.55 -5.79 33.63
C SER A 238 5.66 -4.89 34.87
N LEU A 239 5.46 -5.44 36.07
CA LEU A 239 5.61 -4.66 37.32
C LEU A 239 7.03 -4.13 37.52
N GLU A 240 8.04 -4.77 36.92
CA GLU A 240 9.44 -4.32 36.97
C GLU A 240 9.59 -2.95 36.30
N ASP A 241 8.70 -2.61 35.35
CA ASP A 241 8.66 -1.32 34.66
C ASP A 241 7.85 -0.24 35.42
N TRP A 242 7.10 -0.62 36.46
CA TRP A 242 6.29 0.31 37.27
C TRP A 242 7.10 0.95 38.41
N GLY A 243 8.22 0.33 38.80
CA GLY A 243 9.03 0.71 39.96
C GLY A 243 10.40 1.25 39.57
N GLY A 244 10.52 2.57 39.40
CA GLY A 244 11.82 3.21 39.32
C GLY A 244 12.66 2.90 40.58
N SER A 245 13.83 2.27 40.42
CA SER A 245 14.94 2.14 41.39
C SER A 245 14.67 1.66 42.84
N TYR A 246 13.43 1.42 43.26
CA TYR A 246 13.12 0.93 44.60
C TYR A 246 13.06 -0.60 44.60
N ALA A 247 14.23 -1.23 44.76
CA ALA A 247 14.41 -2.68 44.85
C ALA A 247 13.62 -3.40 45.98
N ALA A 248 12.80 -2.68 46.75
CA ALA A 248 12.04 -3.18 47.90
C ALA A 248 10.52 -3.23 47.67
N TRP A 249 9.99 -2.70 46.56
CA TRP A 249 8.56 -2.77 46.26
C TRP A 249 8.32 -3.75 45.10
N ARG A 250 8.05 -5.01 45.44
CA ARG A 250 7.44 -5.96 44.51
C ARG A 250 5.93 -5.85 44.68
N PRO A 251 5.18 -5.38 43.68
CA PRO A 251 3.73 -5.43 43.73
C PRO A 251 3.29 -6.89 43.80
N ASP A 252 2.24 -7.16 44.56
CA ASP A 252 1.65 -8.48 44.71
C ASP A 252 1.33 -9.07 43.31
N PRO A 253 1.68 -10.34 43.00
CA PRO A 253 1.25 -11.00 41.77
C PRO A 253 -0.25 -10.86 41.47
N ASP A 254 -1.07 -10.79 42.52
CA ASP A 254 -2.52 -10.58 42.40
C ASP A 254 -2.87 -9.22 41.77
N VAL A 255 -1.99 -8.23 41.89
CA VAL A 255 -2.17 -6.91 41.26
C VAL A 255 -1.98 -6.99 39.75
N VAL A 256 -0.98 -7.73 39.25
CA VAL A 256 -0.81 -7.94 37.80
C VAL A 256 -1.99 -8.68 37.23
N GLU A 257 -2.39 -9.77 37.87
CA GLU A 257 -3.49 -10.58 37.37
C GLU A 257 -4.81 -9.80 37.40
N THR A 258 -5.02 -8.97 38.42
CA THR A 258 -6.15 -8.03 38.45
C THR A 258 -6.09 -7.01 37.31
N HIS A 259 -4.92 -6.42 37.05
CA HIS A 259 -4.74 -5.49 35.93
C HIS A 259 -4.94 -6.16 34.57
N ARG A 260 -4.41 -7.37 34.39
CA ARG A 260 -4.57 -8.21 33.20
C ARG A 260 -6.03 -8.57 32.97
N SER A 261 -6.72 -9.05 34.00
CA SER A 261 -8.15 -9.39 33.94
C SER A 261 -9.03 -8.18 33.60
N ARG A 262 -8.71 -7.00 34.17
CA ARG A 262 -9.40 -5.74 33.82
C ARG A 262 -9.14 -5.33 32.37
N ALA A 263 -7.88 -5.41 31.93
CA ALA A 263 -7.50 -5.11 30.56
C ALA A 263 -8.19 -6.07 29.58
N ALA A 264 -8.25 -7.37 29.89
CA ALA A 264 -8.93 -8.38 29.10
C ALA A 264 -10.43 -8.09 29.00
N THR A 265 -11.08 -7.76 30.11
CA THR A 265 -12.49 -7.36 30.12
C THR A 265 -12.74 -6.11 29.26
N GLY A 266 -11.83 -5.14 29.31
CA GLY A 266 -11.89 -3.94 28.48
C GLY A 266 -11.73 -4.25 27.00
N LEU A 267 -10.75 -5.10 26.65
CA LEU A 267 -10.49 -5.55 25.30
C LEU A 267 -11.70 -6.30 24.72
N GLU A 268 -12.25 -7.27 25.46
CA GLU A 268 -13.44 -8.01 25.02
C GLU A 268 -14.63 -7.09 24.75
N ARG A 269 -14.81 -6.05 25.57
CA ARG A 269 -15.86 -5.05 25.35
C ARG A 269 -15.64 -4.26 24.06
N GLY A 270 -14.40 -3.85 23.78
CA GLY A 270 -14.05 -3.14 22.54
C GLY A 270 -14.22 -4.01 21.28
N LEU A 271 -14.08 -5.33 21.40
CA LEU A 271 -14.23 -6.27 20.30
C LEU A 271 -15.69 -6.73 20.08
N ALA A 272 -16.59 -6.50 21.02
CA ALA A 272 -17.97 -6.98 20.95
C ALA A 272 -18.73 -6.47 19.71
N GLN A 273 -18.54 -5.20 19.35
CA GLN A 273 -19.14 -4.61 18.16
C GLN A 273 -18.64 -5.31 16.88
N ARG A 274 -17.32 -5.46 16.72
CA ARG A 274 -16.71 -6.10 15.54
C ARG A 274 -17.11 -7.55 15.36
N ARG A 275 -17.25 -8.31 16.46
CA ARG A 275 -17.77 -9.69 16.40
C ARG A 275 -19.23 -9.75 15.95
N THR A 276 -20.00 -8.69 16.19
CA THR A 276 -21.39 -8.59 15.74
C THR A 276 -21.46 -8.16 14.27
N GLU A 277 -20.59 -7.24 13.85
CA GLU A 277 -20.52 -6.72 12.48
C GLU A 277 -19.90 -7.73 11.50
N HIS A 278 -18.99 -8.58 11.98
CA HIS A 278 -18.28 -9.59 11.18
C HIS A 278 -18.41 -11.00 11.81
N PRO A 279 -19.61 -11.61 11.80
CA PRO A 279 -19.83 -12.94 12.38
C PRO A 279 -19.03 -14.05 11.67
N GLU A 280 -18.62 -13.82 10.42
CA GLU A 280 -17.75 -14.70 9.64
C GLU A 280 -16.27 -14.65 10.06
N LEU A 281 -15.85 -13.57 10.75
CA LEU A 281 -14.46 -13.39 11.15
C LEU A 281 -14.21 -14.04 12.51
N THR A 282 -13.31 -15.02 12.55
CA THR A 282 -12.82 -15.58 13.82
C THR A 282 -11.88 -14.58 14.48
N ILE A 283 -12.33 -13.93 15.56
CA ILE A 283 -11.55 -12.95 16.33
C ILE A 283 -11.10 -13.56 17.67
N THR A 284 -9.80 -13.82 17.79
CA THR A 284 -9.14 -14.22 19.05
C THR A 284 -8.47 -13.01 19.70
N SER A 285 -8.42 -12.99 21.04
CA SER A 285 -7.86 -11.88 21.81
C SER A 285 -7.05 -12.39 22.99
N GLU A 286 -5.90 -11.75 23.24
CA GLU A 286 -5.04 -12.09 24.36
C GLU A 286 -4.39 -10.85 24.98
N VAL A 287 -4.38 -10.80 26.31
CA VAL A 287 -3.60 -9.81 27.07
C VAL A 287 -2.33 -10.47 27.57
N LEU A 288 -1.19 -9.97 27.11
CA LEU A 288 0.15 -10.42 27.49
C LEU A 288 0.79 -9.42 28.46
N VAL A 289 1.72 -9.91 29.29
CA VAL A 289 2.52 -9.09 30.19
C VAL A 289 3.96 -9.05 29.69
N GLY A 290 4.51 -7.86 29.50
CA GLY A 290 5.91 -7.69 29.09
C GLY A 290 6.17 -6.47 28.24
N ASP A 291 7.24 -6.54 27.44
CA ASP A 291 7.60 -5.48 26.48
C ASP A 291 6.80 -5.65 25.18
N PRO A 292 5.99 -4.65 24.77
CA PRO A 292 5.16 -4.74 23.57
C PRO A 292 5.96 -4.91 22.29
N VAL A 293 7.16 -4.31 22.21
CA VAL A 293 7.99 -4.36 21.01
C VAL A 293 8.48 -5.79 20.78
N ARG A 294 9.08 -6.40 21.80
CA ARG A 294 9.61 -7.77 21.73
C ARG A 294 8.52 -8.80 21.44
N LEU A 295 7.38 -8.71 22.09
CA LEU A 295 6.29 -9.67 21.91
C LEU A 295 5.68 -9.57 20.50
N LEU A 296 5.45 -8.36 19.99
CA LEU A 296 4.92 -8.19 18.64
C LEU A 296 5.94 -8.52 17.54
N ILE A 297 7.25 -8.33 17.79
CA ILE A 297 8.29 -8.82 16.86
C ILE A 297 8.26 -10.34 16.77
N ALA A 298 8.18 -11.04 17.91
CA ALA A 298 8.11 -12.51 17.91
C ALA A 298 6.87 -12.99 17.13
N GLU A 299 5.71 -12.39 17.42
CA GLU A 299 4.45 -12.69 16.75
C GLU A 299 4.48 -12.42 15.23
N SER A 300 5.29 -11.46 14.77
CA SER A 300 5.40 -11.15 13.33
C SER A 300 5.98 -12.28 12.48
N THR A 301 6.55 -13.31 13.11
CA THR A 301 7.04 -14.53 12.45
C THR A 301 5.90 -15.44 12.01
N ASP A 302 4.87 -15.54 12.87
CA ASP A 302 3.77 -16.50 12.71
C ASP A 302 2.50 -15.84 12.13
N ALA A 303 2.54 -14.53 11.89
CA ALA A 303 1.44 -13.76 11.31
C ALA A 303 1.68 -13.47 9.83
N GLN A 304 0.66 -13.61 8.99
CA GLN A 304 0.75 -13.19 7.57
C GLN A 304 0.80 -11.66 7.39
N LEU A 305 0.37 -10.93 8.43
CA LEU A 305 0.45 -9.47 8.53
C LEU A 305 0.36 -9.06 10.00
N THR A 306 1.31 -8.24 10.45
CA THR A 306 1.22 -7.56 11.76
C THR A 306 0.75 -6.12 11.57
N VAL A 307 -0.33 -5.72 12.22
CA VAL A 307 -0.95 -4.40 12.11
C VAL A 307 -0.78 -3.63 13.40
N VAL A 308 -0.37 -2.36 13.30
CA VAL A 308 -0.30 -1.42 14.43
C VAL A 308 -0.69 -0.02 14.00
N GLY A 309 -1.13 0.80 14.96
CA GLY A 309 -1.29 2.23 14.73
C GLY A 309 0.05 2.97 14.65
N THR A 310 0.04 4.20 14.11
CA THR A 310 1.20 5.10 14.16
C THR A 310 1.65 5.39 15.61
N ARG A 311 0.72 5.46 16.56
CA ARG A 311 0.95 5.81 17.97
C ARG A 311 0.03 5.02 18.91
N GLY A 312 0.42 4.97 20.18
CA GLY A 312 -0.41 4.46 21.28
C GLY A 312 -0.48 5.44 22.47
N HIS A 313 -0.71 4.92 23.68
CA HIS A 313 -0.85 5.61 24.98
C HIS A 313 0.43 6.29 25.50
N GLY A 314 1.52 6.29 24.71
CA GLY A 314 2.81 6.84 25.11
C GLY A 314 2.78 8.33 25.45
N ARG A 315 3.66 8.74 26.37
CA ARG A 315 3.76 10.10 26.96
C ARG A 315 4.36 11.16 26.03
N VAL A 316 4.69 10.83 24.79
CA VAL A 316 5.41 11.71 23.85
C VAL A 316 4.51 12.08 22.69
N THR A 317 4.04 13.33 22.68
CA THR A 317 3.14 13.88 21.65
C THR A 317 3.86 14.44 20.43
N SER A 318 5.19 14.56 20.47
CA SER A 318 6.00 15.21 19.43
C SER A 318 6.57 14.26 18.37
N THR A 319 6.40 12.93 18.50
CA THR A 319 6.92 11.96 17.52
C THR A 319 5.86 11.58 16.49
N LEU A 320 6.30 11.34 15.26
CA LEU A 320 5.44 10.90 14.16
C LEU A 320 5.06 9.41 14.27
N LEU A 321 5.98 8.59 14.81
CA LEU A 321 5.76 7.18 15.14
C LEU A 321 6.03 6.91 16.62
N GLY A 322 5.27 5.98 17.18
CA GLY A 322 5.47 5.43 18.52
C GLY A 322 6.66 4.46 18.60
N SER A 323 7.01 4.04 19.82
CA SER A 323 8.07 3.06 20.05
C SER A 323 7.75 1.69 19.43
N VAL A 324 6.50 1.24 19.52
CA VAL A 324 6.04 -0.06 19.01
C VAL A 324 6.11 -0.14 17.50
N SER A 325 5.46 0.79 16.79
CA SER A 325 5.50 0.82 15.33
C SER A 325 6.94 0.95 14.80
N ARG A 326 7.76 1.84 15.40
CA ARG A 326 9.19 1.95 15.02
C ARG A 326 9.98 0.66 15.29
N GLY A 327 9.77 0.02 16.43
CA GLY A 327 10.47 -1.21 16.80
C GLY A 327 10.13 -2.37 15.87
N LEU A 328 8.85 -2.54 15.53
CA LEU A 328 8.36 -3.51 14.56
C LEU A 328 8.93 -3.26 13.16
N LEU A 329 8.83 -2.02 12.66
CA LEU A 329 9.38 -1.67 11.36
C LEU A 329 10.87 -2.02 11.25
N GLN A 330 11.63 -1.93 12.35
CA GLN A 330 13.07 -2.23 12.33
C GLN A 330 13.43 -3.72 12.42
N HIS A 331 12.59 -4.55 13.06
CA HIS A 331 13.00 -5.88 13.51
C HIS A 331 11.99 -7.00 13.24
N ALA A 332 10.80 -6.70 12.71
CA ALA A 332 9.86 -7.74 12.32
C ALA A 332 10.43 -8.64 11.22
N GLU A 333 10.00 -9.89 11.20
CA GLU A 333 10.39 -10.86 10.17
C GLU A 333 9.38 -10.90 9.02
N GLY A 334 8.08 -10.76 9.34
CA GLY A 334 6.98 -10.68 8.38
C GLY A 334 6.53 -9.25 8.03
N PRO A 335 5.55 -9.11 7.11
CA PRO A 335 5.01 -7.82 6.70
C PRO A 335 4.36 -7.05 7.87
N VAL A 336 4.66 -5.75 7.97
CA VAL A 336 4.11 -4.86 9.00
C VAL A 336 3.28 -3.75 8.36
N MET A 337 2.01 -3.64 8.75
CA MET A 337 1.14 -2.52 8.39
C MET A 337 1.09 -1.49 9.52
N VAL A 338 1.33 -0.23 9.17
CA VAL A 338 1.14 0.92 10.05
C VAL A 338 -0.07 1.72 9.57
N VAL A 339 -1.05 1.89 10.45
CA VAL A 339 -2.29 2.59 10.16
C VAL A 339 -2.21 4.04 10.68
N PRO A 340 -2.39 5.05 9.81
CA PRO A 340 -2.40 6.45 10.24
C PRO A 340 -3.66 6.77 11.03
N SER A 341 -3.56 7.71 11.98
CA SER A 341 -4.68 8.09 12.85
C SER A 341 -5.83 8.83 12.16
N HIS A 342 -5.72 9.10 10.85
CA HIS A 342 -6.68 9.85 10.05
C HIS A 342 -7.19 9.05 8.82
N ALA A 343 -6.83 7.77 8.69
CA ALA A 343 -7.46 6.93 7.67
C ALA A 343 -8.93 6.75 8.07
N THR A 344 -9.81 7.42 7.34
CA THR A 344 -11.27 7.35 7.45
C THR A 344 -11.83 7.24 6.05
#